data_AF-A0A3D8S3H7-F1
#
_entry.id   AF-A0A3D8S3H7-F1
#
_cell.length_a   1.000
_cell.length_b   1.000
_cell.length_c   1.000
_cell.angle_alpha   90.00
_cell.angle_beta   90.00
_cell.angle_gamma   90.00
#
_symmetry.space_group_name_H-M   'P 1'
#
loop_
_entity.id
_entity.type
_entity.pdbx_description
1 polymer ?
#
loop_
_entity_poly.entity_id
_entity_poly.type
_entity_poly.pdbx_seq_one_letter_code
_entity_poly.pdbx_strand_id
1 'polypeptide(L)'
;MEPFSDLISDRCSKLQAPSYLNLALSIFILLGILISYLPQHYRIIARGTSEGISPYFILLGTTSGTCGFANILVLPASRADVACCKTVSTFECAAGLLGIAQVGVQWTCFTVILLLFLVFFPRGPDLPQNTGAKQHTWRTAVTVAIICLVHGVLVIWVSVALMITRPTYLGTWANVLGIMATVLAAIQYLPQIWTTWSLGHVGSLSIPMMLIQTPGSFVWAGSLAARLGVEGWSTWGVYLVTGCLQGCLLAMGIVFEVKARRTREAGSDSVSDESFSPQYITDPRQPSNGTCVVGYLPSEGATAETDDEGGPVVEDGLSENTPLLNGSRQKSKATP
;
A
#
# COMPACT_ATOMS: atom_id res chain seq x y z
N MET A 1 -41.91 -24.53 -0.08
CA MET A 1 -40.89 -24.49 1.00
C MET A 1 -39.71 -25.41 0.67
N GLU A 2 -39.97 -26.58 0.08
CA GLU A 2 -38.97 -27.53 -0.47
C GLU A 2 -37.84 -26.93 -1.34
N PRO A 3 -38.08 -26.08 -2.37
CA PRO A 3 -37.01 -25.71 -3.32
C PRO A 3 -35.93 -24.79 -2.73
N PHE A 4 -36.21 -24.13 -1.60
CA PHE A 4 -35.24 -23.25 -0.94
C PHE A 4 -34.33 -24.03 0.01
N SER A 5 -34.86 -25.05 0.69
CA SER A 5 -34.08 -25.94 1.56
C SER A 5 -33.10 -26.78 0.75
N ASP A 6 -33.50 -27.28 -0.42
CA ASP A 6 -32.61 -28.04 -1.31
C ASP A 6 -31.48 -27.18 -1.87
N LEU A 7 -31.75 -25.90 -2.19
CA LEU A 7 -30.73 -24.97 -2.69
C LEU A 7 -29.68 -24.63 -1.61
N ILE A 8 -30.10 -24.47 -0.35
CA ILE A 8 -29.19 -24.26 0.78
C ILE A 8 -28.39 -25.53 1.06
N SER A 9 -29.03 -26.70 1.03
CA SER A 9 -28.36 -27.99 1.21
C SER A 9 -27.30 -28.23 0.13
N ASP A 10 -27.60 -27.92 -1.14
CA ASP A 10 -26.64 -28.02 -2.26
C ASP A 10 -25.49 -27.01 -2.15
N ARG A 11 -25.74 -25.82 -1.57
CA ARG A 11 -24.69 -24.85 -1.30
C ARG A 11 -23.78 -25.29 -0.14
N CYS A 12 -24.36 -25.82 0.94
CA CYS A 12 -23.58 -26.31 2.07
C CYS A 12 -22.79 -27.59 1.71
N SER A 13 -23.30 -28.45 0.83
CA SER A 13 -22.57 -29.62 0.32
C SER A 13 -21.36 -29.22 -0.54
N LYS A 14 -21.47 -28.15 -1.34
CA LYS A 14 -20.33 -27.57 -2.07
C LYS A 14 -19.24 -27.03 -1.14
N LEU A 15 -19.59 -26.58 0.07
CA LEU A 15 -18.62 -26.17 1.08
C LEU A 15 -17.88 -27.36 1.74
N GLN A 16 -18.48 -28.56 1.74
CA GLN A 16 -17.86 -29.76 2.32
C GLN A 16 -16.72 -30.35 1.48
N ALA A 17 -16.58 -29.93 0.22
CA ALA A 17 -15.49 -30.35 -0.66
C ALA A 17 -14.58 -29.16 -1.03
N PRO A 18 -13.78 -28.63 -0.07
CA PRO A 18 -12.92 -27.49 -0.35
C PRO A 18 -11.87 -27.83 -1.41
N SER A 19 -11.74 -26.98 -2.42
CA SER A 19 -10.63 -27.07 -3.37
C SER A 19 -9.32 -26.75 -2.65
N TYR A 20 -8.47 -27.76 -2.46
CA TYR A 20 -7.16 -27.61 -1.81
C TYR A 20 -6.27 -26.57 -2.48
N LEU A 21 -6.37 -26.40 -3.80
CA LEU A 21 -5.64 -25.36 -4.53
C LEU A 21 -6.12 -23.96 -4.12
N ASN A 22 -7.43 -23.70 -4.12
CA ASN A 22 -7.97 -22.41 -3.67
C ASN A 22 -7.68 -22.15 -2.19
N LEU A 23 -7.69 -23.19 -1.36
CA LEU A 23 -7.31 -23.12 0.05
C LEU A 23 -5.84 -22.67 0.20
N ALA A 24 -4.91 -23.37 -0.44
CA ALA A 24 -3.48 -23.05 -0.39
C ALA A 24 -3.20 -21.64 -0.92
N LEU A 25 -3.78 -21.28 -2.08
CA LEU A 25 -3.68 -19.93 -2.64
C LEU A 25 -4.21 -18.89 -1.66
N SER A 26 -5.32 -19.16 -1.00
CA SER A 26 -5.93 -18.17 -0.11
C SER A 26 -5.16 -17.95 1.18
N ILE A 27 -4.55 -19.01 1.74
CA ILE A 27 -3.61 -18.90 2.86
C ILE A 27 -2.39 -18.10 2.43
N PHE A 28 -1.81 -18.40 1.26
CA PHE A 28 -0.66 -17.68 0.72
C PHE A 28 -0.97 -16.19 0.55
N ILE A 29 -2.11 -15.84 -0.03
CA ILE A 29 -2.55 -14.45 -0.21
C ILE A 29 -2.76 -13.77 1.14
N LEU A 30 -3.36 -14.44 2.12
CA LEU A 30 -3.60 -13.88 3.45
C LEU A 30 -2.27 -13.51 4.14
N LEU A 31 -1.28 -14.41 4.09
CA LEU A 31 0.07 -14.14 4.60
C LEU A 31 0.75 -13.03 3.80
N GLY A 32 0.61 -13.04 2.47
CA GLY A 32 1.13 -12.00 1.59
C GLY A 32 0.58 -10.62 1.92
N ILE A 33 -0.72 -10.50 2.23
CA ILE A 33 -1.34 -9.24 2.69
C ILE A 33 -0.65 -8.76 3.97
N LEU A 34 -0.53 -9.61 4.99
CA LEU A 34 0.10 -9.22 6.25
C LEU A 34 1.55 -8.74 6.05
N ILE A 35 2.34 -9.53 5.33
CA ILE A 35 3.75 -9.21 5.05
C ILE A 35 3.87 -7.91 4.25
N SER A 36 2.96 -7.65 3.31
CA SER A 36 3.00 -6.43 2.47
C SER A 36 2.74 -5.15 3.27
N TYR A 37 1.93 -5.21 4.33
CA TYR A 37 1.59 -4.03 5.13
C TYR A 37 2.59 -3.74 6.25
N LEU A 38 3.29 -4.76 6.75
CA LEU A 38 4.26 -4.62 7.85
C LEU A 38 5.34 -3.55 7.59
N PRO A 39 6.02 -3.49 6.41
CA PRO A 39 7.02 -2.47 6.13
C PRO A 39 6.45 -1.05 6.21
N GLN A 40 5.22 -0.85 5.72
CA GLN A 40 4.56 0.44 5.75
C GLN A 40 4.20 0.87 7.18
N HIS A 41 3.67 -0.05 7.99
CA HIS A 41 3.41 0.21 9.41
C HIS A 41 4.71 0.56 10.15
N TYR A 42 5.75 -0.24 9.95
CA TYR A 42 7.06 -0.02 10.54
C TYR A 42 7.63 1.35 10.15
N ARG A 43 7.58 1.72 8.86
CA ARG A 43 8.12 3.01 8.38
C ARG A 43 7.44 4.21 9.05
N ILE A 44 6.12 4.17 9.25
CA ILE A 44 5.40 5.28 9.91
C ILE A 44 5.80 5.37 11.38
N ILE A 45 5.87 4.22 12.07
CA ILE A 45 6.23 4.15 13.50
C ILE A 45 7.69 4.59 13.71
N ALA A 46 8.62 4.08 12.90
CA ALA A 46 10.04 4.36 13.01
C ALA A 46 10.38 5.82 12.67
N ARG A 47 9.70 6.43 11.69
CA ARG A 47 9.89 7.86 11.35
C ARG A 47 9.30 8.79 12.42
N GLY A 48 8.30 8.35 13.17
CA GLY A 48 7.62 9.19 14.16
C GLY A 48 6.86 10.39 13.57
N THR A 49 6.73 10.47 12.25
CA THR A 49 5.99 11.50 11.52
C THR A 49 5.32 10.92 10.28
N SER A 50 4.16 11.47 9.92
CA SER A 50 3.39 11.11 8.72
C SER A 50 3.60 12.06 7.55
N GLU A 51 4.69 12.82 7.56
CA GLU A 51 5.07 13.69 6.44
C GLU A 51 5.27 12.91 5.13
N GLY A 52 4.71 13.49 4.05
CA GLY A 52 4.66 12.90 2.72
C GLY A 52 3.46 11.98 2.46
N ILE A 53 2.66 11.64 3.49
CA ILE A 53 1.43 10.86 3.29
C ILE A 53 0.27 11.79 2.96
N SER A 54 -0.33 11.62 1.79
CA SER A 54 -1.49 12.40 1.36
C SER A 54 -2.75 12.04 2.17
N PRO A 55 -3.42 13.00 2.85
CA PRO A 55 -4.68 12.76 3.54
C PRO A 55 -5.79 12.27 2.60
N TYR A 56 -5.79 12.73 1.34
CA TYR A 56 -6.78 12.30 0.34
C TYR A 56 -6.57 10.86 -0.11
N PHE A 57 -5.30 10.40 -0.16
CA PHE A 57 -5.01 8.99 -0.40
C PHE A 57 -5.56 8.10 0.73
N ILE A 58 -5.38 8.53 1.98
CA ILE A 58 -5.93 7.82 3.14
C ILE A 58 -7.47 7.84 3.11
N LEU A 59 -8.09 8.97 2.75
CA LEU A 59 -9.54 9.09 2.62
C LEU A 59 -10.11 8.12 1.58
N LEU A 60 -9.58 8.15 0.36
CA LEU A 60 -10.05 7.31 -0.76
C LEU A 60 -9.80 5.83 -0.46
N GLY A 61 -8.61 5.48 0.05
CA GLY A 61 -8.28 4.10 0.40
C GLY A 61 -9.16 3.55 1.53
N THR A 62 -9.42 4.34 2.57
CA THR A 62 -10.25 3.89 3.71
C THR A 62 -11.70 3.72 3.30
N THR A 63 -12.26 4.70 2.57
CA THR A 63 -13.66 4.63 2.13
C THR A 63 -13.87 3.53 1.09
N SER A 64 -12.96 3.37 0.12
CA SER A 64 -12.96 2.25 -0.83
C SER A 64 -12.86 0.90 -0.12
N GLY A 65 -11.88 0.73 0.78
CA GLY A 65 -11.69 -0.50 1.55
C GLY A 65 -12.89 -0.83 2.45
N THR A 66 -13.52 0.17 3.05
CA THR A 66 -14.74 0.00 3.86
C THR A 66 -15.91 -0.47 3.00
N CYS A 67 -16.10 0.11 1.81
CA CYS A 67 -17.08 -0.35 0.84
C CYS A 67 -16.78 -1.79 0.37
N GLY A 68 -15.52 -2.12 0.10
CA GLY A 68 -15.11 -3.47 -0.31
C GLY A 68 -15.34 -4.53 0.77
N PHE A 69 -15.03 -4.21 2.03
CA PHE A 69 -15.28 -5.13 3.14
C PHE A 69 -16.78 -5.27 3.45
N ALA A 70 -17.52 -4.17 3.45
CA ALA A 70 -18.97 -4.23 3.59
C ALA A 70 -19.63 -5.02 2.44
N ASN A 71 -19.16 -4.85 1.21
CA ASN A 71 -19.64 -5.57 0.03
C ASN A 71 -19.58 -7.09 0.24
N ILE A 72 -18.42 -7.65 0.62
CA ILE A 72 -18.31 -9.10 0.82
C ILE A 72 -19.14 -9.59 2.02
N LEU A 73 -19.27 -8.79 3.09
CA LEU A 73 -20.09 -9.15 4.24
C LEU A 73 -21.59 -9.16 3.95
N VAL A 74 -22.08 -8.21 3.14
CA VAL A 74 -23.50 -8.13 2.78
C VAL A 74 -23.84 -8.95 1.55
N LEU A 75 -22.87 -9.54 0.85
CA LEU A 75 -23.11 -10.39 -0.31
C LEU A 75 -23.98 -11.60 0.09
N PRO A 76 -25.10 -11.88 -0.62
CA PRO A 76 -25.96 -13.03 -0.31
C PRO A 76 -25.18 -14.35 -0.31
N ALA A 77 -24.24 -14.49 -1.24
CA ALA A 77 -23.38 -15.64 -1.34
C ALA A 77 -22.57 -15.88 -0.04
N SER A 78 -21.78 -14.89 0.37
CA SER A 78 -20.97 -14.97 1.59
C SER A 78 -21.81 -15.17 2.85
N ARG A 79 -23.02 -14.60 2.92
CA ARG A 79 -23.93 -14.82 4.06
C ARG A 79 -24.49 -16.23 4.12
N ALA A 80 -24.77 -16.83 2.96
CA ALA A 80 -25.17 -18.23 2.91
C ALA A 80 -24.01 -19.16 3.32
N ASP A 81 -22.77 -18.83 2.94
CA ASP A 81 -21.58 -19.57 3.37
C ASP A 81 -21.39 -19.50 4.90
N VAL A 82 -21.58 -18.31 5.51
CA VAL A 82 -21.60 -18.13 6.98
C VAL A 82 -22.74 -18.90 7.64
N ALA A 83 -23.91 -18.99 7.01
CA ALA A 83 -25.04 -19.76 7.54
C ALA A 83 -24.75 -21.28 7.55
N CYS A 84 -24.08 -21.79 6.52
CA CYS A 84 -23.66 -23.20 6.41
C CYS A 84 -22.64 -23.59 7.50
N CYS A 85 -21.89 -22.65 8.08
CA CYS A 85 -20.94 -22.94 9.17
C CYS A 85 -21.57 -23.57 10.43
N LYS A 86 -22.90 -23.54 10.57
CA LYS A 86 -23.61 -24.24 11.66
C LYS A 86 -23.76 -25.75 11.42
N THR A 87 -23.59 -26.20 10.18
CA THR A 87 -23.88 -27.59 9.76
C THR A 87 -22.66 -28.33 9.22
N VAL A 88 -21.59 -27.61 8.84
CA VAL A 88 -20.35 -28.18 8.32
C VAL A 88 -19.26 -28.26 9.41
N SER A 89 -18.17 -28.99 9.13
CA SER A 89 -17.04 -29.07 10.07
C SER A 89 -16.30 -27.72 10.19
N THR A 90 -15.57 -27.53 11.29
CA THR A 90 -14.79 -26.31 11.54
C THR A 90 -13.79 -26.01 10.42
N PHE A 91 -13.16 -27.04 9.85
CA PHE A 91 -12.17 -26.88 8.79
C PHE A 91 -12.80 -26.41 7.48
N GLU A 92 -13.93 -27.01 7.09
CA GLU A 92 -14.68 -26.62 5.89
C GLU A 92 -15.22 -25.19 6.02
N CYS A 93 -15.76 -24.83 7.19
CA CYS A 93 -16.17 -23.46 7.47
C CYS A 93 -14.98 -22.49 7.37
N ALA A 94 -13.86 -22.79 8.02
CA ALA A 94 -12.66 -21.94 7.96
C ALA A 94 -12.18 -21.76 6.51
N ALA A 95 -12.13 -22.85 5.74
CA ALA A 95 -11.76 -22.83 4.33
C ALA A 95 -12.73 -21.98 3.50
N GLY A 96 -14.04 -22.05 3.77
CA GLY A 96 -15.07 -21.26 3.09
C GLY A 96 -14.99 -19.76 3.41
N LEU A 97 -14.68 -19.39 4.66
CA LEU A 97 -14.63 -18.00 5.11
C LEU A 97 -13.31 -17.28 4.81
N LEU A 98 -12.31 -17.95 4.21
CA LEU A 98 -11.01 -17.34 3.91
C LEU A 98 -11.11 -16.09 3.03
N GLY A 99 -12.05 -16.03 2.07
CA GLY A 99 -12.24 -14.83 1.27
C GLY A 99 -12.64 -13.61 2.11
N ILE A 100 -13.56 -13.80 3.07
CA ILE A 100 -13.96 -12.76 4.03
C ILE A 100 -12.78 -12.37 4.91
N ALA A 101 -12.01 -13.35 5.38
CA ALA A 101 -10.83 -13.10 6.21
C ALA A 101 -9.76 -12.29 5.47
N GLN A 102 -9.49 -12.58 4.20
CA GLN A 102 -8.53 -11.82 3.38
C GLN A 102 -8.92 -10.35 3.24
N VAL A 103 -10.18 -10.09 2.83
CA VAL A 103 -10.67 -8.72 2.66
C VAL A 103 -10.72 -7.99 4.00
N GLY A 104 -11.12 -8.67 5.07
CA GLY A 104 -11.16 -8.12 6.42
C GLY A 104 -9.78 -7.78 6.98
N VAL A 105 -8.78 -8.63 6.77
CA VAL A 105 -7.39 -8.36 7.15
C VAL A 105 -6.84 -7.18 6.36
N GLN A 106 -7.04 -7.12 5.04
CA GLN A 106 -6.66 -5.97 4.21
C GLN A 106 -7.25 -4.66 4.75
N TRP A 107 -8.57 -4.64 5.00
CA TRP A 107 -9.27 -3.48 5.54
C TRP A 107 -8.76 -3.08 6.92
N THR A 108 -8.49 -4.06 7.79
CA THR A 108 -7.93 -3.81 9.12
C THR A 108 -6.53 -3.22 9.03
N CYS A 109 -5.65 -3.80 8.22
CA CYS A 109 -4.29 -3.29 8.02
C CYS A 109 -4.28 -1.85 7.47
N PHE A 110 -5.19 -1.52 6.54
CA PHE A 110 -5.32 -0.16 6.03
C PHE A 110 -5.90 0.80 7.09
N THR A 111 -6.83 0.34 7.92
CA THR A 111 -7.36 1.12 9.05
C THR A 111 -6.28 1.43 10.08
N VAL A 112 -5.36 0.49 10.33
CA VAL A 112 -4.16 0.74 11.15
C VAL A 112 -3.30 1.85 10.55
N ILE A 113 -3.13 1.91 9.22
CA ILE A 113 -2.43 3.03 8.56
C ILE A 113 -3.13 4.36 8.85
N LEU A 114 -4.48 4.43 8.75
CA LEU A 114 -5.23 5.64 9.11
C LEU A 114 -4.98 6.07 10.56
N LEU A 115 -4.98 5.11 11.51
CA LEU A 115 -4.71 5.41 12.91
C LEU A 115 -3.28 5.91 13.12
N LEU A 116 -2.28 5.25 12.54
CA LEU A 116 -0.88 5.68 12.60
C LEU A 116 -0.70 7.07 11.97
N PHE A 117 -1.35 7.31 10.82
CA PHE A 117 -1.35 8.61 10.14
C PHE A 117 -1.87 9.73 11.05
N LEU A 118 -2.95 9.47 11.81
CA LEU A 118 -3.49 10.45 12.75
C LEU A 118 -2.61 10.64 13.97
N VAL A 119 -2.07 9.55 14.54
CA VAL A 119 -1.23 9.60 15.75
C VAL A 119 0.04 10.40 15.46
N PHE A 120 0.73 10.09 14.36
CA PHE A 120 2.00 10.67 13.95
C PHE A 120 1.85 11.86 12.97
N PHE A 121 0.66 12.46 12.84
CA PHE A 121 0.52 13.65 12.02
C PHE A 121 1.30 14.82 12.67
N PRO A 122 2.08 15.61 11.92
CA PRO A 122 2.82 16.74 12.47
C PRO A 122 1.85 17.79 13.07
N ARG A 123 2.00 18.06 14.37
CA ARG A 123 1.21 19.05 15.12
C ARG A 123 2.16 20.14 15.64
N GLY A 124 2.39 21.19 14.87
CA GLY A 124 3.21 22.31 15.35
C GLY A 124 3.50 23.38 14.28
N PRO A 125 3.88 24.59 14.70
CA PRO A 125 4.35 25.67 13.81
C PRO A 125 5.79 25.50 13.32
N ASP A 126 6.49 24.41 13.70
CA ASP A 126 7.94 24.25 13.51
C ASP A 126 8.36 23.65 12.16
N LEU A 127 7.54 23.77 11.12
CA LEU A 127 7.99 23.42 9.78
C LEU A 127 8.52 24.69 9.11
N PRO A 128 9.83 24.78 8.82
CA PRO A 128 10.34 25.89 8.04
C PRO A 128 9.60 25.88 6.70
N GLN A 129 8.88 26.98 6.45
CA GLN A 129 8.07 27.26 5.26
C GLN A 129 8.96 27.50 4.01
N ASN A 130 10.03 26.72 3.85
CA ASN A 130 11.07 26.91 2.84
C ASN A 130 10.97 25.92 1.67
N THR A 131 9.95 25.08 1.62
CA THR A 131 9.64 24.28 0.43
C THR A 131 8.25 24.68 -0.05
N GLY A 132 8.12 25.07 -1.33
CA GLY A 132 6.87 25.49 -1.97
C GLY A 132 5.77 24.41 -2.04
N ALA A 133 5.88 23.33 -1.28
CA ALA A 133 4.90 22.28 -1.16
C ALA A 133 3.79 22.70 -0.18
N LYS A 134 2.54 22.66 -0.67
CA LYS A 134 1.35 23.00 0.12
C LYS A 134 1.15 21.96 1.24
N GLN A 135 1.70 22.21 2.42
CA GLN A 135 1.60 21.29 3.55
C GLN A 135 0.14 21.18 4.05
N HIS A 136 -0.32 19.95 4.27
CA HIS A 136 -1.65 19.70 4.79
C HIS A 136 -1.73 20.04 6.28
N THR A 137 -2.76 20.78 6.67
CA THR A 137 -2.97 21.15 8.07
C THR A 137 -3.51 19.99 8.88
N TRP A 138 -3.23 19.95 10.19
CA TRP A 138 -3.85 19.02 11.14
C TRP A 138 -5.39 18.99 11.04
N ARG A 139 -6.02 20.14 10.77
CA ARG A 139 -7.46 20.24 10.50
C ARG A 139 -7.90 19.33 9.34
N THR A 140 -7.13 19.27 8.25
CA THR A 140 -7.43 18.41 7.11
C THR A 140 -7.34 16.93 7.49
N ALA A 141 -6.33 16.54 8.25
CA ALA A 141 -6.17 15.16 8.73
C ALA A 141 -7.35 14.72 9.61
N VAL A 142 -7.76 15.57 10.56
CA VAL A 142 -8.92 15.31 11.42
C VAL A 142 -10.22 15.26 10.62
N THR A 143 -10.43 16.19 9.68
CA THR A 143 -11.61 16.19 8.81
C THR A 143 -11.68 14.90 7.98
N VAL A 144 -10.57 14.44 7.41
CA VAL A 144 -10.50 13.16 6.69
C VAL A 144 -10.90 11.99 7.59
N ALA A 145 -10.36 11.93 8.81
CA ALA A 145 -10.71 10.87 9.75
C ALA A 145 -12.19 10.86 10.12
N ILE A 146 -12.78 12.04 10.37
CA ILE A 146 -14.21 12.18 10.65
C ILE A 146 -15.04 11.72 9.46
N ILE A 147 -14.67 12.09 8.23
CA ILE A 147 -15.37 11.64 7.03
C ILE A 147 -15.30 10.11 6.90
N CYS A 148 -14.11 9.51 7.09
CA CYS A 148 -13.94 8.05 7.08
C CYS A 148 -14.83 7.36 8.13
N LEU A 149 -14.87 7.90 9.36
CA LEU A 149 -15.67 7.36 10.45
C LEU A 149 -17.17 7.46 10.14
N VAL A 150 -17.64 8.64 9.73
CA VAL A 150 -19.06 8.86 9.37
C VAL A 150 -19.47 7.96 8.22
N HIS A 151 -18.63 7.84 7.18
CA HIS A 151 -18.87 6.93 6.06
C HIS A 151 -18.99 5.47 6.54
N GLY A 152 -18.06 5.00 7.38
CA GLY A 152 -18.12 3.64 7.94
C GLY A 152 -19.39 3.39 8.77
N VAL A 153 -19.77 4.34 9.63
CA VAL A 153 -21.00 4.26 10.43
C VAL A 153 -22.24 4.22 9.55
N LEU A 154 -22.30 5.06 8.51
CA LEU A 154 -23.43 5.06 7.56
C LEU A 154 -23.53 3.74 6.79
N VAL A 155 -22.40 3.20 6.30
CA VAL A 155 -22.38 1.90 5.62
C VAL A 155 -22.86 0.79 6.55
N ILE A 156 -22.41 0.75 7.80
CA ILE A 156 -22.89 -0.22 8.79
C ILE A 156 -24.39 -0.05 9.05
N TRP A 157 -24.83 1.18 9.29
CA TRP A 157 -26.23 1.48 9.59
C TRP A 157 -27.16 1.06 8.44
N VAL A 158 -26.85 1.43 7.19
CA VAL A 158 -27.64 1.02 6.02
C VAL A 158 -27.63 -0.51 5.87
N SER A 159 -26.47 -1.14 6.02
CA SER A 159 -26.33 -2.60 5.89
C SER A 159 -27.19 -3.35 6.92
N VAL A 160 -27.14 -2.93 8.19
CA VAL A 160 -27.95 -3.53 9.27
C VAL A 160 -29.44 -3.23 9.07
N ALA A 161 -29.80 -2.01 8.69
CA ALA A 161 -31.19 -1.64 8.43
C ALA A 161 -31.80 -2.49 7.30
N LEU A 162 -31.07 -2.67 6.19
CA LEU A 162 -31.50 -3.56 5.09
C LEU A 162 -31.55 -5.02 5.52
N MET A 163 -30.61 -5.46 6.37
CA MET A 163 -30.60 -6.83 6.90
C MET A 163 -31.84 -7.17 7.70
N ILE A 164 -32.33 -6.23 8.52
CA ILE A 164 -33.48 -6.43 9.39
C ILE A 164 -34.79 -6.21 8.62
N THR A 165 -34.86 -5.13 7.82
CA THR A 165 -36.15 -4.68 7.25
C THR A 165 -36.44 -5.26 5.87
N ARG A 166 -35.41 -5.48 5.04
CA ARG A 166 -35.53 -5.69 3.60
C ARG A 166 -34.40 -6.57 3.04
N PRO A 167 -34.24 -7.83 3.52
CA PRO A 167 -33.08 -8.67 3.19
C PRO A 167 -32.95 -9.00 1.70
N THR A 168 -34.05 -8.95 0.94
CA THR A 168 -34.07 -9.13 -0.52
C THR A 168 -33.22 -8.10 -1.27
N TYR A 169 -33.04 -6.88 -0.74
CA TYR A 169 -32.28 -5.81 -1.40
C TYR A 169 -30.79 -5.84 -1.09
N LEU A 170 -30.34 -6.74 -0.22
CA LEU A 170 -28.93 -6.78 0.18
C LEU A 170 -27.99 -7.18 -0.96
N GLY A 171 -28.47 -7.96 -1.94
CA GLY A 171 -27.68 -8.24 -3.16
C GLY A 171 -27.43 -6.97 -3.98
N THR A 172 -28.47 -6.14 -4.15
CA THR A 172 -28.34 -4.83 -4.81
C THR A 172 -27.42 -3.90 -4.00
N TRP A 173 -27.56 -3.88 -2.68
CA TRP A 173 -26.69 -3.09 -1.81
C TRP A 173 -25.23 -3.52 -1.89
N ALA A 174 -24.95 -4.83 -1.91
CA ALA A 174 -23.61 -5.35 -2.15
C ALA A 174 -23.05 -4.83 -3.47
N ASN A 175 -23.82 -4.88 -4.56
CA ASN A 175 -23.37 -4.39 -5.86
C ASN A 175 -23.08 -2.88 -5.86
N VAL A 176 -23.91 -2.08 -5.19
CA VAL A 176 -23.66 -0.64 -5.00
C VAL A 176 -22.34 -0.42 -4.26
N LEU A 177 -22.10 -1.13 -3.16
CA LEU A 177 -20.86 -1.03 -2.40
C LEU A 177 -19.63 -1.44 -3.23
N GLY A 178 -19.71 -2.50 -4.03
CA GLY A 178 -18.63 -2.94 -4.91
C GLY A 178 -18.31 -1.92 -6.01
N ILE A 179 -19.33 -1.33 -6.64
CA ILE A 179 -19.16 -0.26 -7.62
C ILE A 179 -18.54 0.97 -6.96
N MET A 180 -19.04 1.38 -5.78
CA MET A 180 -18.48 2.50 -5.02
C MET A 180 -17.01 2.28 -4.67
N ALA A 181 -16.65 1.08 -4.19
CA ALA A 181 -15.26 0.72 -3.91
C ALA A 181 -14.37 0.85 -5.16
N THR A 182 -14.87 0.36 -6.30
CA THR A 182 -14.16 0.41 -7.60
C THR A 182 -13.96 1.84 -8.08
N VAL A 183 -15.00 2.68 -8.01
CA VAL A 183 -14.93 4.10 -8.43
C VAL A 183 -13.96 4.87 -7.54
N LEU A 184 -14.02 4.68 -6.22
CA LEU A 184 -13.11 5.34 -5.28
C LEU A 184 -11.65 4.92 -5.53
N ALA A 185 -11.41 3.63 -5.82
CA ALA A 185 -10.09 3.15 -6.18
C ALA A 185 -9.61 3.72 -7.53
N ALA A 186 -10.48 3.82 -8.53
CA ALA A 186 -10.16 4.45 -9.81
C ALA A 186 -9.76 5.92 -9.63
N ILE A 187 -10.48 6.68 -8.80
CA ILE A 187 -10.13 8.06 -8.45
C ILE A 187 -8.76 8.14 -7.77
N GLN A 188 -8.35 7.11 -7.03
CA GLN A 188 -7.03 7.04 -6.40
C GLN A 188 -5.90 6.76 -7.41
N TYR A 189 -6.11 5.84 -8.35
CA TYR A 189 -5.07 5.41 -9.29
C TYR A 189 -4.96 6.26 -10.56
N LEU A 190 -6.08 6.78 -11.11
CA LEU A 190 -6.08 7.52 -12.38
C LEU A 190 -5.24 8.81 -12.36
N PRO A 191 -5.28 9.66 -11.31
CA PRO A 191 -4.43 10.84 -11.25
C PRO A 191 -2.95 10.49 -11.26
N GLN A 192 -2.57 9.39 -10.61
CA GLN A 192 -1.20 8.90 -10.62
C GLN A 192 -0.80 8.40 -12.01
N ILE A 193 -1.68 7.67 -12.70
CA ILE A 193 -1.45 7.23 -14.08
C ILE A 193 -1.20 8.43 -14.99
N TRP A 194 -2.07 9.42 -14.91
CA TRP A 194 -1.96 10.64 -15.72
C TRP A 194 -0.70 11.44 -15.41
N THR A 195 -0.35 11.57 -14.13
CA THR A 195 0.86 12.29 -13.71
C THR A 195 2.12 11.58 -14.20
N THR A 196 2.22 10.26 -14.02
CA THR A 196 3.35 9.47 -14.53
C THR A 196 3.48 9.61 -16.04
N TRP A 197 2.37 9.53 -16.77
CA TRP A 197 2.36 9.73 -18.22
C TRP A 197 2.84 11.13 -18.62
N SER A 198 2.40 12.16 -17.90
CA SER A 198 2.72 13.56 -18.21
C SER A 198 4.17 13.93 -17.87
N LEU A 199 4.73 13.37 -16.78
CA LEU A 199 6.13 13.61 -16.38
C LEU A 199 7.11 12.81 -17.24
N GLY A 200 6.70 11.67 -17.82
CA GLY A 200 7.56 10.87 -18.70
C GLY A 200 8.69 10.12 -17.98
N HIS A 201 8.69 10.11 -16.65
CA HIS A 201 9.58 9.30 -15.82
C HIS A 201 8.82 8.72 -14.63
N VAL A 202 9.36 7.64 -14.08
CA VAL A 202 8.89 7.05 -12.84
C VAL A 202 9.50 7.90 -11.73
N GLY A 203 8.68 8.62 -10.96
CA GLY A 203 9.18 9.34 -9.78
C GLY A 203 9.59 8.37 -8.66
N SER A 204 9.14 8.61 -7.43
CA SER A 204 9.44 7.75 -6.26
C SER A 204 8.67 6.41 -6.21
N LEU A 205 8.24 5.86 -7.35
CA LEU A 205 7.41 4.64 -7.39
C LEU A 205 8.30 3.40 -7.24
N SER A 206 8.02 2.56 -6.24
CA SER A 206 8.72 1.28 -6.09
C SER A 206 8.23 0.27 -7.13
N ILE A 207 8.96 0.18 -8.26
CA ILE A 207 8.74 -0.86 -9.28
C ILE A 207 8.76 -2.28 -8.67
N PRO A 208 9.67 -2.64 -7.74
CA PRO A 208 9.67 -3.96 -7.11
C PRO A 208 8.37 -4.29 -6.37
N MET A 209 7.83 -3.32 -5.61
CA MET A 209 6.56 -3.51 -4.90
C MET A 209 5.41 -3.75 -5.89
N MET A 210 5.38 -3.01 -7.00
CA MET A 210 4.34 -3.16 -8.02
C MET A 210 4.43 -4.47 -8.79
N LEU A 211 5.64 -5.02 -9.01
CA LEU A 211 5.85 -6.31 -9.64
C LEU A 211 5.29 -7.48 -8.83
N ILE A 212 5.31 -7.38 -7.50
CA ILE A 212 4.72 -8.40 -6.62
C ILE A 212 3.20 -8.17 -6.48
N GLN A 213 2.80 -6.92 -6.28
CA GLN A 213 1.40 -6.57 -6.00
C GLN A 213 0.48 -6.78 -7.20
N THR A 214 0.93 -6.41 -8.41
CA THR A 214 0.09 -6.46 -9.61
C THR A 214 -0.36 -7.90 -9.93
N PRO A 215 0.54 -8.90 -10.07
CA PRO A 215 0.12 -10.30 -10.26
C PRO A 215 -0.69 -10.82 -9.07
N GLY A 216 -0.31 -10.46 -7.84
CA GLY A 216 -1.02 -10.83 -6.63
C GLY A 216 -2.49 -10.39 -6.64
N SER A 217 -2.79 -9.19 -7.17
CA SER A 217 -4.16 -8.69 -7.29
C SER A 217 -5.04 -9.53 -8.22
N PHE A 218 -4.49 -10.03 -9.33
CA PHE A 218 -5.19 -10.91 -10.26
C PHE A 218 -5.40 -12.31 -9.68
N VAL A 219 -4.38 -12.85 -9.01
CA VAL A 219 -4.50 -14.13 -8.28
C VAL A 219 -5.56 -14.01 -7.18
N TRP A 220 -5.60 -12.88 -6.48
CA TRP A 220 -6.61 -12.63 -5.46
C TRP A 220 -8.02 -12.53 -6.04
N ALA A 221 -8.21 -11.74 -7.10
CA ALA A 221 -9.48 -11.67 -7.83
C ALA A 221 -9.93 -13.05 -8.32
N GLY A 222 -9.04 -13.85 -8.91
CA GLY A 222 -9.32 -15.21 -9.37
C GLY A 222 -9.71 -16.15 -8.22
N SER A 223 -9.02 -16.07 -7.07
CA SER A 223 -9.37 -16.87 -5.90
C SER A 223 -10.76 -16.53 -5.34
N LEU A 224 -11.14 -15.25 -5.34
CA LEU A 224 -12.47 -14.80 -4.92
C LEU A 224 -13.55 -15.18 -5.95
N ALA A 225 -13.24 -15.13 -7.24
CA ALA A 225 -14.13 -15.57 -8.31
C ALA A 225 -14.38 -17.09 -8.25
N ALA A 226 -13.36 -17.89 -7.97
CA ALA A 226 -13.51 -19.33 -7.79
C ALA A 226 -14.35 -19.69 -6.55
N ARG A 227 -14.32 -18.84 -5.51
CA ARG A 227 -15.07 -19.04 -4.26
C ARG A 227 -16.52 -18.57 -4.36
N LEU A 228 -16.74 -17.36 -4.84
CA LEU A 228 -18.04 -16.70 -4.84
C LEU A 228 -18.81 -16.87 -6.16
N GLY A 229 -18.15 -17.38 -7.19
CA GLY A 229 -18.71 -17.51 -8.53
C GLY A 229 -19.08 -16.18 -9.17
N VAL A 230 -19.97 -16.24 -10.16
CA VAL A 230 -20.48 -15.05 -10.86
C VAL A 230 -21.35 -14.16 -9.97
N GLU A 231 -21.98 -14.71 -8.93
CA GLU A 231 -22.78 -13.95 -7.98
C GLU A 231 -21.93 -12.94 -7.18
N GLY A 232 -20.65 -13.26 -6.96
CA GLY A 232 -19.69 -12.39 -6.27
C GLY A 232 -18.94 -11.40 -7.14
N TRP A 233 -19.42 -11.10 -8.36
CA TRP A 233 -18.71 -10.21 -9.29
C TRP A 233 -18.40 -8.83 -8.71
N SER A 234 -19.28 -8.30 -7.87
CA SER A 234 -19.07 -7.01 -7.22
C SER A 234 -17.98 -7.04 -6.13
N THR A 235 -17.55 -8.23 -5.71
CA THR A 235 -16.44 -8.44 -4.77
C THR A 235 -15.13 -8.65 -5.51
N TRP A 236 -15.04 -9.68 -6.36
CA TRP A 236 -13.79 -9.98 -7.08
C TRP A 236 -13.48 -8.96 -8.17
N GLY A 237 -14.51 -8.32 -8.73
CA GLY A 237 -14.38 -7.31 -9.79
C GLY A 237 -13.64 -6.05 -9.32
N VAL A 238 -13.78 -5.68 -8.04
CA VAL A 238 -13.01 -4.56 -7.45
C VAL A 238 -11.52 -4.82 -7.62
N TYR A 239 -11.07 -6.01 -7.20
CA TYR A 239 -9.67 -6.40 -7.25
C TYR A 239 -9.14 -6.56 -8.67
N LEU A 240 -9.97 -7.06 -9.58
CA LEU A 240 -9.65 -7.14 -11.01
C LEU A 240 -9.39 -5.75 -11.60
N VAL A 241 -10.31 -4.80 -11.37
CA VAL A 241 -10.17 -3.43 -11.90
C VAL A 241 -8.98 -2.73 -11.27
N THR A 242 -8.77 -2.85 -9.95
CA THR A 242 -7.57 -2.28 -9.32
C THR A 242 -6.28 -2.91 -9.83
N GLY A 243 -6.28 -4.22 -10.12
CA GLY A 243 -5.14 -4.91 -10.71
C GLY A 243 -4.81 -4.40 -12.11
N CYS A 244 -5.82 -4.12 -12.94
CA CYS A 244 -5.61 -3.48 -14.24
C CYS A 244 -5.01 -2.07 -14.10
N LEU A 245 -5.54 -1.25 -13.18
CA LEU A 245 -5.01 0.09 -12.92
C LEU A 245 -3.55 0.06 -12.44
N GLN A 246 -3.23 -0.85 -11.52
CA GLN A 246 -1.86 -1.10 -11.06
C GLN A 246 -0.97 -1.62 -12.21
N GLY A 247 -1.48 -2.51 -13.05
CA GLY A 247 -0.77 -3.02 -14.22
C GLY A 247 -0.42 -1.94 -15.24
N CYS A 248 -1.32 -0.98 -15.48
CA CYS A 248 -1.03 0.18 -16.32
C CYS A 248 0.13 1.01 -15.75
N LEU A 249 0.12 1.28 -14.44
CA LEU A 249 1.22 1.99 -13.76
C LEU A 249 2.55 1.23 -13.85
N LEU A 250 2.53 -0.09 -13.63
CA LEU A 250 3.71 -0.93 -13.72
C LEU A 250 4.28 -0.93 -15.14
N ALA A 251 3.44 -1.05 -16.16
CA ALA A 251 3.86 -1.03 -17.56
C ALA A 251 4.53 0.29 -17.93
N MET A 252 3.92 1.43 -17.59
CA MET A 252 4.55 2.74 -17.77
C MET A 252 5.86 2.85 -17.00
N GLY A 253 5.88 2.33 -15.77
CA GLY A 253 7.05 2.26 -14.91
C GLY A 253 8.24 1.60 -15.60
N ILE A 254 8.03 0.38 -16.08
CA ILE A 254 9.06 -0.40 -16.79
C ILE A 254 9.51 0.34 -18.06
N VAL A 255 8.57 0.87 -18.86
CA VAL A 255 8.90 1.54 -20.13
C VAL A 255 9.79 2.77 -19.90
N PHE A 256 9.45 3.62 -18.92
CA PHE A 256 10.23 4.83 -18.64
C PHE A 256 11.58 4.53 -17.98
N GLU A 257 11.65 3.53 -17.10
CA GLU A 257 12.91 3.10 -16.49
C GLU A 257 13.87 2.53 -17.54
N VAL A 258 13.38 1.70 -18.46
CA VAL A 258 14.18 1.17 -19.57
C VAL A 258 14.65 2.29 -20.49
N LYS A 259 13.78 3.27 -20.79
CA LYS A 259 14.15 4.43 -21.61
C LYS A 259 15.25 5.26 -20.94
N ALA A 260 15.12 5.53 -19.64
CA ALA A 260 16.12 6.28 -18.88
C ALA A 260 17.48 5.58 -18.85
N ARG A 261 17.51 4.25 -18.65
CA ARG A 261 18.74 3.44 -18.68
C ARG A 261 19.46 3.53 -20.02
N ARG A 262 18.72 3.37 -21.12
CA ARG A 262 19.28 3.47 -22.48
C ARG A 262 19.91 4.83 -22.77
N THR A 263 19.31 5.92 -22.28
CA THR A 263 19.88 7.27 -22.45
C THR A 263 21.16 7.46 -21.64
N ARG A 264 21.28 6.84 -20.46
CA ARG A 264 22.51 6.89 -19.64
C ARG A 264 23.65 6.12 -20.30
N GLU A 265 23.37 4.94 -20.84
CA GLU A 265 24.35 4.09 -21.55
C GLU A 265 24.86 4.77 -22.84
N ALA A 266 23.95 5.36 -23.63
CA ALA A 266 24.34 6.10 -24.84
C ALA A 266 25.18 7.36 -24.53
N GLY A 267 25.01 7.96 -23.36
CA GLY A 267 25.82 9.10 -22.89
C GLY A 267 27.21 8.70 -22.42
N SER A 268 27.36 7.54 -21.77
CA SER A 268 28.68 7.07 -21.29
C SER A 268 29.62 6.69 -22.43
N ASP A 269 29.10 6.11 -23.52
CA ASP A 269 29.93 5.68 -24.66
C ASP A 269 30.53 6.89 -25.41
N SER A 270 29.86 8.04 -25.38
CA SER A 270 30.31 9.28 -26.04
C SER A 270 31.44 10.04 -25.33
N VAL A 271 31.74 9.71 -24.07
CA VAL A 271 32.79 10.38 -23.27
C VAL A 271 34.13 9.62 -23.32
N SER A 272 34.12 8.36 -23.79
CA SER A 272 35.30 7.49 -23.86
C SER A 272 36.28 7.78 -25.01
N ASP A 273 35.93 8.67 -25.95
CA ASP A 273 36.74 8.90 -27.17
C ASP A 273 37.61 10.17 -27.16
N GLU A 274 37.53 11.04 -26.13
CA GLU A 274 38.49 12.14 -25.97
C GLU A 274 39.74 11.68 -25.20
N SER A 275 40.63 11.02 -25.92
CA SER A 275 42.03 10.86 -25.54
C SER A 275 42.77 12.20 -25.68
N PHE A 276 42.57 13.12 -24.72
CA PHE A 276 43.37 14.34 -24.62
C PHE A 276 44.55 14.14 -23.65
N SER A 277 45.76 14.10 -24.20
CA SER A 277 47.04 14.00 -23.49
C SER A 277 47.20 15.08 -22.41
N PRO A 278 47.68 14.76 -21.18
CA PRO A 278 48.03 15.78 -20.19
C PRO A 278 49.37 16.43 -20.53
N GLN A 279 49.36 17.68 -20.99
CA GLN A 279 50.57 18.51 -21.05
C GLN A 279 50.77 19.22 -19.71
N TYR A 280 51.72 18.72 -18.92
CA TYR A 280 52.21 19.35 -17.69
C TYR A 280 52.86 20.72 -18.03
N ILE A 281 52.29 21.81 -17.51
CA ILE A 281 53.01 23.06 -17.28
C ILE A 281 52.77 23.44 -15.81
N THR A 282 53.82 23.31 -15.01
CA THR A 282 53.87 23.76 -13.62
C THR A 282 54.30 25.23 -13.57
N ASP A 283 53.43 26.12 -13.06
CA ASP A 283 53.82 27.45 -12.58
C ASP A 283 53.56 27.54 -11.06
N PRO A 284 54.58 27.71 -10.21
CA PRO A 284 54.42 27.71 -8.76
C PRO A 284 54.30 29.15 -8.24
N ARG A 285 53.08 29.72 -8.16
CA ARG A 285 52.78 30.93 -7.35
C ARG A 285 51.30 31.33 -7.35
N GLN A 286 50.41 30.56 -6.71
CA GLN A 286 49.19 31.16 -6.10
C GLN A 286 48.45 30.18 -5.16
N PRO A 287 47.99 30.62 -3.96
CA PRO A 287 47.09 29.81 -3.14
C PRO A 287 45.69 29.78 -3.78
N SER A 288 45.13 28.58 -3.86
CA SER A 288 43.85 28.25 -4.49
C SER A 288 42.64 28.76 -3.69
N ASN A 289 42.00 29.83 -4.16
CA ASN A 289 40.57 30.09 -3.93
C ASN A 289 39.86 29.94 -5.28
N GLY A 290 39.51 28.70 -5.60
CA GLY A 290 38.76 28.33 -6.81
C GLY A 290 37.29 28.15 -6.50
N THR A 291 36.53 29.22 -6.58
CA THR A 291 35.06 29.21 -6.59
C THR A 291 34.58 28.60 -7.91
N CYS A 292 34.09 27.37 -7.90
CA CYS A 292 33.30 26.84 -9.01
C CYS A 292 31.88 27.41 -8.93
N VAL A 293 31.61 28.45 -9.71
CA VAL A 293 30.26 28.91 -10.02
C VAL A 293 29.63 27.88 -10.97
N VAL A 294 28.92 26.90 -10.41
CA VAL A 294 27.95 26.09 -11.15
C VAL A 294 26.67 26.91 -11.22
N GLY A 295 26.22 27.19 -12.45
CA GLY A 295 25.05 28.00 -12.74
C GLY A 295 23.80 27.48 -12.05
N TYR A 296 23.25 28.31 -11.18
CA TYR A 296 21.89 28.19 -10.66
C TYR A 296 20.93 28.79 -11.71
N LEU A 297 20.03 27.98 -12.25
CA LEU A 297 18.72 28.46 -12.71
C LEU A 297 17.66 27.97 -11.72
N PRO A 298 16.70 28.82 -11.32
CA PRO A 298 15.88 28.60 -10.14
C PRO A 298 14.69 27.65 -10.39
N SER A 299 14.43 26.81 -9.38
CA SER A 299 13.15 26.37 -8.83
C SER A 299 11.92 26.24 -9.76
N GLU A 300 11.52 24.99 -10.01
CA GLU A 300 10.15 24.52 -9.69
C GLU A 300 10.25 23.08 -9.14
N GLY A 301 9.81 22.89 -7.88
CA GLY A 301 9.44 21.57 -7.35
C GLY A 301 10.56 20.69 -6.78
N ALA A 302 11.32 21.15 -5.79
CA ALA A 302 12.20 20.28 -4.99
C ALA A 302 11.37 19.30 -4.13
N THR A 303 11.26 18.05 -4.60
CA THR A 303 10.95 16.89 -3.76
C THR A 303 12.19 16.58 -2.93
N ALA A 304 12.09 16.70 -1.60
CA ALA A 304 13.14 16.27 -0.69
C ALA A 304 13.31 14.75 -0.79
N GLU A 305 14.44 14.35 -1.37
CA GLU A 305 15.01 13.02 -1.32
C GLU A 305 15.47 12.71 0.11
N THR A 306 15.14 11.51 0.59
CA THR A 306 16.02 10.74 1.47
C THR A 306 15.91 9.29 1.02
N ASP A 307 16.81 8.94 0.10
CA ASP A 307 17.19 7.56 -0.18
C ASP A 307 18.19 7.14 0.91
N ASP A 308 17.86 6.12 1.68
CA ASP A 308 18.88 5.28 2.30
C ASP A 308 18.43 3.83 2.20
N GLU A 309 19.21 3.06 1.44
CA GLU A 309 18.97 1.67 1.11
C GLU A 309 19.38 0.77 2.29
N GLY A 310 18.40 0.17 2.95
CA GLY A 310 18.64 -0.96 3.86
C GLY A 310 18.82 -2.26 3.09
N GLY A 311 19.98 -2.44 2.45
CA GLY A 311 20.47 -3.75 1.99
C GLY A 311 21.32 -4.43 3.09
N PRO A 312 21.25 -5.76 3.28
CA PRO A 312 21.92 -6.44 4.37
C PRO A 312 23.44 -6.48 4.16
N VAL A 313 24.18 -5.92 5.11
CA VAL A 313 25.62 -6.17 5.26
C VAL A 313 25.78 -7.59 5.77
N VAL A 314 26.30 -8.48 4.91
CA VAL A 314 26.88 -9.76 5.33
C VAL A 314 28.26 -9.43 5.89
N GLU A 315 28.38 -9.40 7.22
CA GLU A 315 29.67 -9.32 7.89
C GLU A 315 30.41 -10.65 7.71
N ASP A 316 31.46 -10.65 6.89
CA ASP A 316 32.51 -11.66 6.94
C ASP A 316 33.34 -11.41 8.21
N GLY A 317 33.06 -12.21 9.24
CA GLY A 317 33.83 -12.21 10.48
C GLY A 317 35.15 -12.96 10.31
N LEU A 318 36.27 -12.25 10.48
CA LEU A 318 37.49 -12.85 11.02
C LEU A 318 38.37 -11.81 11.74
N SER A 319 38.78 -12.20 12.96
CA SER A 319 39.78 -11.57 13.84
C SER A 319 39.32 -10.47 14.79
N GLU A 320 38.69 -10.91 15.89
CA GLU A 320 39.21 -10.81 17.26
C GLU A 320 40.34 -9.79 17.52
N ASN A 321 40.08 -8.81 18.41
CA ASN A 321 40.89 -8.53 19.61
C ASN A 321 40.28 -7.37 20.43
N THR A 322 39.66 -7.72 21.55
CA THR A 322 39.41 -6.82 22.69
C THR A 322 40.72 -6.57 23.44
N PRO A 323 40.84 -5.50 24.25
CA PRO A 323 40.61 -5.74 25.67
C PRO A 323 39.88 -4.61 26.43
N LEU A 324 39.08 -5.06 27.38
CA LEU A 324 38.46 -4.31 28.48
C LEU A 324 39.51 -3.89 29.52
N LEU A 325 39.37 -2.72 30.15
CA LEU A 325 39.91 -2.45 31.50
C LEU A 325 39.02 -1.47 32.31
N ASN A 326 38.17 -2.08 33.12
CA ASN A 326 37.85 -1.85 34.54
C ASN A 326 38.19 -0.48 35.23
N GLY A 327 37.14 0.20 35.69
CA GLY A 327 36.89 0.56 37.10
C GLY A 327 37.81 1.54 37.85
N SER A 328 37.26 2.70 38.25
CA SER A 328 37.31 3.15 39.67
C SER A 328 36.43 4.38 39.94
N ARG A 329 35.73 4.29 41.08
CA ARG A 329 34.93 5.30 41.79
C ARG A 329 35.83 6.42 42.32
N GLN A 330 35.39 7.69 42.31
CA GLN A 330 35.44 8.54 43.51
C GLN A 330 34.57 9.82 43.45
N LYS A 331 34.18 10.23 44.66
CA LYS A 331 33.17 11.21 45.09
C LYS A 331 33.53 12.69 44.90
N SER A 332 32.49 13.51 44.71
CA SER A 332 32.15 14.78 45.43
C SER A 332 33.22 15.87 45.63
N LYS A 333 32.93 17.10 45.16
CA LYS A 333 32.70 18.26 46.05
C LYS A 333 32.14 19.47 45.31
N ALA A 334 31.26 20.17 46.00
CA ALA A 334 30.64 21.43 45.63
C ALA A 334 31.45 22.63 46.14
N THR A 335 31.29 23.77 45.43
CA THR A 335 31.31 25.19 45.89
C THR A 335 32.65 25.78 46.38
N PRO A 336 32.79 27.12 46.45
CA PRO A 336 31.79 28.21 46.49
C PRO A 336 31.36 28.79 45.14
#